data_AF-A0A962KGS3-F1
#
_entry.id   AF-A0A962KGS3-F1
#
_cell.length_a   1.000
_cell.length_b   1.000
_cell.length_c   1.000
_cell.angle_alpha   90.00
_cell.angle_beta   90.00
_cell.angle_gamma   90.00
#
_symmetry.space_group_name_H-M   'P 1'
#
loop_
_entity.id
_entity.type
_entity.pdbx_description
1 polymer ?
#
loop_
_entity_poly.entity_id
_entity_poly.type
_entity_poly.pdbx_seq_one_letter_code
_entity_poly.pdbx_strand_id
1 'polypeptide(L)'
;RVMLSAMMSLTLIGLAGCLYAPLDGVWFWVVVLGLGQGGAFSIALTLLAVRARDAPTAAQLSGMAQGVGYTLAALGPLLVGVLHDLFQDWQVAGLFLGLVGAGAMAAGLGAGRDLYVGDAATGV
;
A
#
# COMPACT_ATOMS: atom_id res chain seq x y z
N ARG A 1 3.11 6.57 12.40
CA ARG A 1 1.71 6.10 12.30
C ARG A 1 0.80 7.15 11.63
N VAL A 2 0.69 8.37 12.18
CA VAL A 2 -0.14 9.45 11.60
C VAL A 2 0.19 9.78 10.14
N MET A 3 1.47 9.92 9.79
CA MET A 3 1.87 10.20 8.41
C MET A 3 1.49 9.06 7.46
N LEU A 4 1.68 7.81 7.88
CA LEU A 4 1.33 6.64 7.07
C LEU A 4 -0.19 6.55 6.84
N SER A 5 -0.99 6.78 7.89
CA SER A 5 -2.45 6.81 7.74
C SER A 5 -2.89 7.94 6.82
N ALA A 6 -2.27 9.12 6.91
CA ALA A 6 -2.59 10.23 6.03
C ALA A 6 -2.30 9.89 4.55
N MET A 7 -1.12 9.31 4.26
CA MET A 7 -0.78 8.90 2.90
C MET A 7 -1.70 7.81 2.36
N MET A 8 -2.04 6.81 3.19
CA MET A 8 -3.01 5.76 2.81
C MET A 8 -4.41 6.32 2.55
N SER A 9 -4.87 7.28 3.37
CA SER A 9 -6.14 7.97 3.12
C SER A 9 -6.10 8.73 1.79
N LEU A 10 -5.01 9.42 1.47
CA LEU A 10 -4.84 10.08 0.16
C LEU A 10 -4.87 9.07 -0.99
N THR A 11 -4.22 7.91 -0.85
CA THR A 11 -4.27 6.85 -1.87
C THR A 11 -5.70 6.36 -2.09
N LEU A 12 -6.45 6.07 -1.01
CA LEU A 12 -7.83 5.61 -1.12
C LEU A 12 -8.77 6.67 -1.72
N ILE A 13 -8.62 7.93 -1.30
CA ILE A 13 -9.40 9.06 -1.82
C ILE A 13 -9.07 9.32 -3.29
N GLY A 14 -7.79 9.33 -3.65
CA GLY A 14 -7.33 9.51 -5.03
C GLY A 14 -7.82 8.39 -5.94
N LEU A 15 -7.74 7.13 -5.48
CA LEU A 15 -8.25 5.99 -6.21
C LEU A 15 -9.78 6.07 -6.40
N ALA A 16 -10.53 6.36 -5.33
CA ALA A 16 -11.97 6.53 -5.40
C ALA A 16 -12.37 7.69 -6.33
N GLY A 17 -11.64 8.80 -6.28
CA GLY A 17 -11.81 9.93 -7.19
C GLY A 17 -11.59 9.54 -8.65
N CYS A 18 -10.53 8.79 -8.95
CA CYS A 18 -10.27 8.30 -10.30
C CYS A 18 -11.35 7.35 -10.83
N LEU A 19 -12.01 6.56 -9.97
CA LEU A 19 -13.05 5.61 -10.39
C LEU A 19 -14.45 6.22 -10.47
N TYR A 20 -14.81 7.12 -9.55
CA TYR A 20 -16.19 7.53 -9.36
C TYR A 20 -16.45 9.02 -9.63
N ALA A 21 -15.42 9.86 -9.67
CA ALA A 21 -15.60 11.29 -9.96
C ALA A 21 -15.73 11.54 -11.48
N PRO A 22 -16.27 12.71 -11.89
CA PRO A 22 -16.39 13.04 -13.29
C PRO A 22 -15.01 13.23 -13.95
N LEU A 23 -14.94 12.98 -15.26
CA LEU A 23 -13.70 12.90 -16.03
C LEU A 23 -12.93 14.23 -16.13
N ASP A 24 -13.62 15.36 -15.97
CA ASP A 24 -13.03 16.71 -15.97
C ASP A 24 -12.04 16.92 -14.82
N GLY A 25 -12.29 16.28 -13.66
CA GLY A 25 -11.44 16.33 -12.48
C GLY A 25 -10.34 15.26 -12.41
N VAL A 26 -10.19 14.40 -13.42
CA VAL A 26 -9.34 13.20 -13.31
C VAL A 26 -7.87 13.54 -12.98
N TRP A 27 -7.33 14.62 -13.54
CA TRP A 27 -5.95 15.06 -13.29
C TRP A 27 -5.71 15.40 -11.82
N PHE A 28 -6.70 16.03 -11.16
CA PHE A 28 -6.61 16.33 -9.73
C PHE A 28 -6.54 15.04 -8.91
N TRP A 29 -7.41 14.07 -9.21
CA TRP A 29 -7.44 12.79 -8.49
C TRP A 29 -6.20 11.94 -8.73
N VAL A 30 -5.63 11.97 -9.95
CA VAL A 30 -4.35 11.31 -10.28
C VAL A 30 -3.21 11.91 -9.47
N VAL A 31 -3.16 13.24 -9.30
CA VAL A 31 -2.16 13.89 -8.45
C VAL A 31 -2.31 13.46 -6.98
N VAL A 32 -3.54 13.46 -6.46
CA VAL A 32 -3.83 13.01 -5.08
C VAL A 32 -3.40 11.56 -4.88
N LEU A 33 -3.73 10.68 -5.84
CA LEU A 33 -3.35 9.27 -5.82
C LEU A 33 -1.82 9.11 -5.83
N GLY A 34 -1.13 9.82 -6.72
CA GLY A 34 0.33 9.81 -6.83
C GLY A 34 1.04 10.28 -5.56
N LEU A 35 0.54 11.36 -4.93
CA LEU A 35 1.06 11.85 -3.66
C LEU A 35 0.90 10.83 -2.54
N GLY A 36 -0.27 10.20 -2.43
CA GLY A 36 -0.52 9.14 -1.46
C GLY A 36 0.40 7.93 -1.67
N GLN A 37 0.49 7.42 -2.90
CA GLN A 37 1.31 6.25 -3.22
C GLN A 37 2.81 6.51 -3.04
N GLY A 38 3.32 7.63 -3.57
CA GLY A 38 4.73 7.99 -3.44
C GLY A 38 5.14 8.25 -2.00
N GLY A 39 4.30 8.98 -1.24
CA GLY A 39 4.54 9.25 0.17
C GLY A 39 4.52 7.97 1.01
N ALA A 40 3.55 7.08 0.79
CA ALA A 40 3.49 5.81 1.49
C ALA A 40 4.69 4.90 1.19
N PHE A 41 5.13 4.84 -0.07
CA PHE A 41 6.30 4.07 -0.47
C PHE A 41 7.58 4.59 0.22
N SER A 42 7.78 5.90 0.23
CA SER A 42 8.92 6.53 0.91
C SER A 42 8.91 6.23 2.42
N ILE A 43 7.76 6.41 3.08
CA ILE A 43 7.61 6.10 4.52
C ILE A 43 7.88 4.61 4.78
N ALA A 44 7.41 3.70 3.92
CA ALA A 44 7.64 2.27 4.09
C ALA A 44 9.14 1.93 4.05
N LEU A 45 9.89 2.47 3.08
CA LEU A 45 11.34 2.29 3.03
C LEU A 45 12.05 2.88 4.27
N THR A 46 11.62 4.05 4.74
CA THR A 46 12.14 4.65 5.98
C THR A 46 11.86 3.76 7.20
N LEU A 47 10.65 3.20 7.32
CA LEU A 47 10.31 2.30 8.42
C LEU A 47 11.19 1.03 8.40
N LEU A 48 11.41 0.45 7.22
CA LEU A 48 12.30 -0.71 7.09
C LEU A 48 13.73 -0.38 7.55
N ALA A 49 14.22 0.81 7.20
CA ALA A 49 15.56 1.27 7.62
C ALA A 49 15.66 1.52 9.14
N VAL A 50 14.68 2.19 9.75
CA VAL A 50 14.72 2.53 11.19
C VAL A 50 14.42 1.32 12.08
N ARG A 51 13.74 0.29 11.56
CA ARG A 51 13.38 -0.93 12.31
C ARG A 51 14.42 -2.04 12.18
N ALA A 52 15.39 -1.88 11.28
CA ALA A 52 16.57 -2.70 11.22
C ALA A 52 17.62 -2.20 12.21
N ARG A 53 18.41 -3.13 12.78
CA ARG A 53 19.53 -2.79 13.68
C ARG A 53 20.80 -2.40 12.91
N ASP A 54 20.90 -2.82 11.64
CA ASP A 54 22.08 -2.68 10.80
C ASP A 54 21.69 -2.62 9.31
N ALA A 55 22.60 -2.08 8.48
CA ALA A 55 22.36 -1.89 7.05
C ALA A 55 22.11 -3.20 6.27
N PRO A 56 22.83 -4.31 6.51
CA PRO A 56 22.51 -5.62 5.93
C PRO A 56 21.08 -6.09 6.24
N THR A 57 20.63 -5.98 7.49
CA THR A 57 19.26 -6.34 7.88
C THR A 57 18.22 -5.47 7.16
N ALA A 58 18.47 -4.15 7.06
CA ALA A 58 17.59 -3.24 6.32
C ALA A 58 17.46 -3.62 4.85
N ALA A 59 18.58 -3.99 4.20
CA ALA A 59 18.59 -4.43 2.81
C ALA A 59 17.81 -5.74 2.61
N GLN A 60 17.98 -6.72 3.50
CA GLN A 60 17.23 -7.98 3.43
C GLN A 60 15.72 -7.77 3.64
N LEU A 61 15.35 -6.94 4.63
CA LEU A 61 13.95 -6.57 4.87
C LEU A 61 13.31 -5.87 3.66
N SER A 62 14.05 -4.95 3.05
CA SER A 62 13.61 -4.26 1.83
C SER A 62 13.48 -5.23 0.65
N GLY A 63 14.44 -6.13 0.46
CA GLY A 63 14.39 -7.15 -0.58
C GLY A 63 13.20 -8.10 -0.42
N MET A 64 12.95 -8.58 0.80
CA MET A 64 11.78 -9.41 1.11
C MET A 64 10.47 -8.67 0.86
N ALA A 65 10.34 -7.44 1.37
CA ALA A 65 9.14 -6.62 1.20
C ALA A 65 8.86 -6.32 -0.28
N GLN A 66 9.89 -6.00 -1.06
CA GLN A 66 9.76 -5.76 -2.50
C GLN A 66 9.43 -7.05 -3.25
N GLY A 67 10.10 -8.16 -2.94
CA GLY A 67 9.81 -9.45 -3.57
C GLY A 67 8.34 -9.85 -3.39
N VAL A 68 7.87 -9.90 -2.14
CA VAL A 68 6.47 -10.22 -1.83
C VAL A 68 5.52 -9.18 -2.43
N GLY A 69 5.83 -7.89 -2.27
CA GLY A 69 4.99 -6.79 -2.76
C GLY A 69 4.81 -6.78 -4.27
N TYR A 70 5.89 -6.98 -5.04
CA TYR A 70 5.82 -7.02 -6.50
C TYR A 70 5.17 -8.31 -7.01
N THR A 71 5.38 -9.45 -6.34
CA THR A 71 4.64 -10.67 -6.68
C THR A 71 3.13 -10.47 -6.50
N LEU A 72 2.70 -9.87 -5.38
CA LEU A 72 1.29 -9.54 -5.18
C LEU A 72 0.79 -8.48 -6.18
N ALA A 73 1.59 -7.47 -6.48
CA ALA A 73 1.23 -6.42 -7.45
C ALA A 73 1.02 -6.98 -8.86
N ALA A 74 1.84 -7.95 -9.29
CA ALA A 74 1.69 -8.61 -10.58
C ALA A 74 0.38 -9.41 -10.70
N LEU A 75 -0.16 -9.92 -9.59
CA LEU A 75 -1.46 -10.59 -9.55
C LEU A 75 -2.64 -9.61 -9.59
N GLY A 76 -2.42 -8.34 -9.23
CA GLY A 76 -3.46 -7.31 -9.16
C GLY A 76 -4.27 -7.15 -10.47
N PRO A 77 -3.62 -6.88 -11.62
CA PRO A 77 -4.30 -6.74 -12.91
C PRO A 77 -5.08 -7.99 -13.33
N LEU A 78 -4.54 -9.19 -13.05
CA LEU A 78 -5.21 -10.45 -13.36
C LEU A 78 -6.50 -10.60 -12.54
N LEU A 79 -6.44 -10.35 -11.22
CA LEU A 79 -7.61 -10.44 -10.34
C LEU A 79 -8.66 -9.39 -10.70
N VAL A 80 -8.25 -8.16 -11.01
CA VAL A 80 -9.15 -7.10 -11.47
C VAL A 80 -9.83 -7.48 -12.78
N GLY A 81 -9.07 -8.04 -13.74
CA GLY A 81 -9.61 -8.52 -15.02
C GLY A 81 -10.63 -9.64 -14.83
N VAL A 82 -10.29 -10.67 -14.05
CA VAL A 82 -11.21 -11.78 -13.75
C VAL A 82 -12.49 -11.30 -13.04
N LEU A 83 -12.37 -10.38 -12.07
CA LEU A 83 -13.53 -9.79 -11.41
C LEU A 83 -14.40 -9.03 -12.41
N HIS A 84 -13.79 -8.24 -13.29
CA HIS A 84 -14.54 -7.54 -14.32
C HIS A 84 -15.21 -8.52 -15.29
N ASP A 85 -14.54 -9.59 -15.72
CA ASP A 85 -15.11 -10.59 -16.62
C ASP A 85 -16.31 -11.32 -16.00
N LEU A 86 -16.26 -11.62 -14.71
CA LEU A 86 -17.34 -12.32 -14.00
C LEU A 86 -18.55 -11.43 -13.72
N PHE A 87 -18.34 -10.18 -13.33
CA PHE A 87 -19.41 -9.27 -12.91
C PHE A 87 -19.84 -8.28 -14.00
N GLN A 88 -19.04 -8.14 -15.06
CA GLN A 88 -19.19 -7.15 -16.15
C GLN A 88 -19.33 -5.71 -15.63
N ASP A 89 -18.76 -5.43 -14.45
CA ASP A 89 -18.88 -4.14 -13.75
C ASP A 89 -17.53 -3.72 -13.15
N TRP A 90 -17.12 -2.48 -13.42
CA TRP A 90 -15.91 -1.87 -12.89
C TRP A 90 -16.04 -1.45 -11.42
N GLN A 91 -17.26 -1.28 -10.91
CA GLN A 91 -17.49 -0.95 -9.51
C GLN A 91 -17.01 -2.06 -8.57
N VAL A 92 -17.13 -3.33 -8.99
CA VAL A 92 -16.65 -4.49 -8.21
C VAL A 92 -15.12 -4.48 -8.12
N ALA A 93 -14.43 -4.17 -9.21
CA ALA A 93 -12.97 -3.97 -9.19
C ALA A 93 -12.56 -2.80 -8.28
N GLY A 94 -13.32 -1.71 -8.30
CA GLY A 94 -13.14 -0.58 -7.39
C GLY A 94 -13.27 -0.95 -5.92
N LEU A 95 -14.32 -1.71 -5.57
CA LEU A 95 -14.51 -2.22 -4.21
C LEU A 95 -13.36 -3.15 -3.80
N PHE A 96 -12.94 -4.06 -4.67
CA PHE A 96 -11.81 -4.95 -4.42
C PHE A 96 -10.53 -4.15 -4.13
N LEU A 97 -10.17 -3.19 -4.97
CA LEU A 97 -8.99 -2.34 -4.76
C LEU A 97 -9.10 -1.50 -3.48
N GLY A 98 -10.30 -1.00 -3.15
CA GLY A 98 -10.59 -0.31 -1.90
C GLY A 98 -10.35 -1.19 -0.67
N LEU A 99 -10.80 -2.46 -0.71
CA LEU A 99 -10.57 -3.43 0.36
C LEU A 99 -9.08 -3.78 0.51
N VAL A 100 -8.37 -3.97 -0.60
CA VAL A 100 -6.90 -4.17 -0.60
C VAL A 100 -6.20 -2.97 0.04
N GLY A 101 -6.57 -1.74 -0.34
CA GLY A 101 -6.01 -0.52 0.24
C GLY A 101 -6.32 -0.38 1.74
N ALA A 102 -7.53 -0.73 2.19
CA ALA A 102 -7.88 -0.74 3.61
C ALA A 102 -7.06 -1.78 4.39
N GLY A 103 -6.86 -2.98 3.82
CA GLY A 103 -5.99 -4.00 4.40
C GLY A 103 -4.53 -3.53 4.50
N ALA A 104 -4.01 -2.87 3.47
CA ALA A 104 -2.68 -2.27 3.49
C ALA A 104 -2.54 -1.18 4.57
N MET A 105 -3.57 -0.33 4.73
CA MET A 105 -3.60 0.67 5.79
C MET A 105 -3.57 0.05 7.19
N ALA A 106 -4.35 -1.02 7.43
CA ALA A 106 -4.34 -1.76 8.69
C ALA A 106 -2.97 -2.39 8.98
N ALA A 107 -2.37 -3.07 8.00
CA ALA A 107 -1.03 -3.64 8.11
C ALA A 107 0.03 -2.57 8.40
N GLY A 108 -0.05 -1.43 7.71
CA GLY A 108 0.83 -0.28 7.92
C GLY A 108 0.73 0.30 9.34
N LEU A 109 -0.48 0.41 9.89
CA LEU A 109 -0.68 0.86 11.27
C LEU A 109 -0.04 -0.08 12.30
N GLY A 110 -0.02 -1.39 12.01
CA GLY A 110 0.67 -2.41 12.80
C GLY A 110 2.20 -2.34 12.67
N ALA A 111 2.71 -2.17 11.44
CA ALA A 111 4.14 -2.02 11.16
C ALA A 111 4.74 -0.73 11.75
N GLY A 112 3.93 0.31 11.96
CA GLY A 112 4.35 1.56 12.57
C GLY A 112 4.57 1.53 14.09
N ARG A 113 4.52 0.36 14.74
CA ARG A 113 4.88 0.20 16.16
C ARG A 113 6.40 0.37 16.35
N ASP A 114 6.82 0.81 17.53
CA ASP A 114 8.23 0.91 17.89
C ASP A 114 8.74 -0.45 18.37
N LEU A 115 8.90 -1.38 17.43
CA LEU A 115 9.48 -2.70 17.64
C LEU A 115 10.56 -2.93 16.58
N TYR A 116 11.69 -3.50 16.98
CA TYR A 116 12.72 -3.92 16.03
C TYR A 116 12.38 -5.31 15.50
N VAL A 117 12.77 -5.58 14.25
CA VAL A 117 12.67 -6.94 13.71
C VAL A 117 13.69 -7.83 14.43
N GLY A 118 13.20 -8.88 15.11
CA GLY A 118 14.01 -9.86 15.84
C GLY A 118 13.71 -9.97 17.34
N ASP A 119 13.16 -8.93 17.97
CA ASP A 119 12.94 -8.92 19.43
C ASP A 119 11.85 -9.90 19.91
N ALA A 120 10.97 -10.39 19.02
CA ALA A 120 9.97 -11.41 19.37
C ALA A 120 10.51 -12.85 19.38
N ALA A 121 11.71 -13.09 18.81
CA ALA A 121 12.29 -14.43 18.69
C ALA A 121 13.34 -14.74 19.77
N THR A 122 13.80 -13.73 20.51
CA THR A 122 14.71 -13.90 21.66
C THR A 122 14.03 -13.39 22.91
N GLY A 123 13.18 -14.23 23.51
CA GLY A 123 12.75 -14.07 24.91
C GLY A 123 13.88 -14.41 25.90
N VAL A 124 15.07 -13.85 25.67
CA VAL A 124 16.25 -13.89 26.55
C VAL A 124 16.92 -12.52 26.48
#